data_AF-X0Z6B8-F1
#
_entry.id   AF-X0Z6B8-F1
#
_cell.length_a   1.000
_cell.length_b   1.000
_cell.length_c   1.000
_cell.angle_alpha   90.00
_cell.angle_beta   90.00
_cell.angle_gamma   90.00
#
_symmetry.space_group_name_H-M   'P 1'
#
loop_
_entity.id
_entity.type
_entity.pdbx_description
1 polymer ?
#
loop_
_entity_poly.entity_id
_entity_poly.type
_entity_poly.pdbx_seq_one_letter_code
_entity_poly.pdbx_strand_id
1 'polypeptide(L)' 'FINMIEDRPVNHIEMDTDKEKLRINYEEILFHLVNHATYHRGQIVVGLRTLGKEVVMTDYVPHRIQITEQG' A
#
# COMPACT_ATOMS: atom_id res chain seq x y z
N PHE A 1 -14.00 31.10 -15.05
CA PHE A 1 -14.34 30.03 -14.09
C PHE A 1 -13.24 28.98 -13.89
N ILE A 2 -12.16 28.93 -14.69
CA ILE A 2 -11.10 27.89 -14.57
C ILE A 2 -9.83 28.40 -13.81
N ASN A 3 -9.75 29.70 -13.50
CA ASN A 3 -8.57 30.31 -12.84
C ASN A 3 -8.58 30.22 -11.30
N MET A 4 -9.27 29.23 -10.71
CA MET A 4 -9.37 29.08 -9.25
C MET A 4 -9.20 27.63 -8.79
N ILE A 5 -8.46 26.84 -9.57
CA ILE A 5 -7.79 25.66 -9.03
C ILE A 5 -6.38 26.16 -8.72
N GLU A 6 -6.21 26.72 -7.52
CA GLU A 6 -4.86 26.88 -6.97
C GLU A 6 -4.24 25.48 -6.96
N ASP A 7 -3.14 25.32 -7.67
CA ASP A 7 -2.27 24.14 -7.60
C ASP A 7 -1.66 24.12 -6.19
N ARG A 8 -2.43 23.66 -5.22
CA ARG A 8 -1.94 23.40 -3.88
C ARG A 8 -1.38 21.99 -3.91
N PRO A 9 -0.06 21.80 -3.82
CA PRO A 9 0.50 20.49 -3.56
C PRO A 9 0.09 20.12 -2.14
N VAL A 10 -1.07 19.49 -1.99
CA VAL A 10 -1.42 18.78 -0.78
C VAL A 10 -0.49 17.57 -0.81
N ASN A 11 0.69 17.72 -0.19
CA ASN A 11 1.70 16.66 -0.08
C ASN A 11 1.58 15.91 1.26
N HIS A 12 0.64 16.34 2.10
CA HIS A 12 0.45 15.84 3.45
C HIS A 12 -1.01 15.94 3.88
N ILE A 13 -1.37 15.12 4.86
CA ILE A 13 -2.63 15.17 5.59
C ILE A 13 -2.32 15.67 7.00
N GLU A 14 -3.11 16.63 7.48
CA GLU A 14 -3.11 17.00 8.89
C GLU A 14 -4.23 16.23 9.60
N MET A 15 -3.90 15.59 10.72
CA MET A 15 -4.83 14.88 11.58
C MET A 15 -4.76 15.49 12.98
N ASP A 16 -5.91 15.88 13.52
CA ASP A 16 -5.99 16.28 14.93
C ASP A 16 -5.93 15.01 15.80
N THR A 17 -4.91 14.91 16.64
CA THR A 17 -4.86 13.92 17.72
C THR A 17 -5.28 14.58 19.03
N ASP A 18 -5.58 13.80 20.07
CA ASP A 18 -5.97 14.31 21.39
C ASP A 18 -4.93 15.25 22.03
N LYS A 19 -3.69 15.25 21.54
CA LYS A 19 -2.57 16.03 22.08
C LYS A 19 -2.01 17.07 21.11
N GLU A 20 -1.95 16.76 19.81
CA GLU A 20 -1.34 17.64 18.80
C GLU A 20 -1.83 17.37 17.38
N LYS A 21 -1.60 18.34 16.49
CA LYS A 21 -1.78 18.16 15.05
C LYS A 21 -0.64 17.34 14.49
N LEU A 22 -0.95 16.15 13.99
CA LEU A 22 -0.01 15.30 13.28
C LEU A 22 -0.06 15.60 11.79
N ARG A 23 1.09 15.90 11.20
CA ARG A 23 1.24 16.04 9.75
C ARG A 23 1.89 14.78 9.19
N ILE A 24 1.21 14.12 8.27
CA ILE A 24 1.68 12.88 7.63
C ILE A 24 1.78 13.12 6.12
N ASN A 25 2.95 12.91 5.54
CA ASN A 25 3.14 13.03 4.09
C ASN A 25 2.51 11.83 3.35
N TYR A 26 2.10 12.02 2.10
CA TYR A 26 1.54 10.91 1.31
C TYR A 26 2.52 9.75 1.11
N GLU A 27 3.82 10.03 1.01
CA GLU A 27 4.84 8.99 0.95
C GLU A 27 4.80 8.09 2.20
N GLU A 28 4.63 8.67 3.39
CA GLU A 28 4.56 7.93 4.65
C GLU A 28 3.31 7.06 4.71
N ILE A 29 2.18 7.57 4.22
CA ILE A 29 0.93 6.82 4.10
C ILE A 29 1.09 5.65 3.13
N LEU A 30 1.70 5.87 1.96
CA LEU A 30 1.93 4.82 0.97
C LEU A 30 2.89 3.75 1.50
N PHE A 31 3.96 4.15 2.18
CA PHE A 31 4.86 3.23 2.86
C PHE A 31 4.13 2.42 3.93
N HIS A 32 3.35 3.08 4.78
CA HIS A 32 2.55 2.40 5.79
C HIS A 32 1.58 1.39 5.18
N LEU A 33 0.83 1.80 4.14
CA LEU A 33 -0.15 0.95 3.48
C LEU A 33 0.48 -0.30 2.89
N VAL A 34 1.57 -0.16 2.12
CA VAL A 34 2.26 -1.30 1.50
C VAL A 34 2.83 -2.24 2.57
N ASN A 35 3.45 -1.69 3.62
CA ASN A 35 4.01 -2.49 4.71
C ASN A 35 2.91 -3.22 5.50
N HIS A 36 1.83 -2.52 5.86
CA HIS A 36 0.72 -3.07 6.62
C HIS A 36 -0.01 -4.17 5.85
N ALA A 37 -0.29 -3.94 4.56
CA ALA A 37 -0.88 -4.95 3.69
C ALA A 37 0.03 -6.19 3.55
N THR A 38 1.34 -5.99 3.38
CA THR A 38 2.33 -7.07 3.26
C THR A 38 2.41 -7.89 4.55
N TYR A 39 2.38 -7.24 5.72
CA TYR A 39 2.36 -7.89 7.02
C TYR A 39 1.14 -8.81 7.19
N HIS A 40 -0.07 -8.29 6.94
CA HIS A 40 -1.30 -9.08 7.05
C HIS A 40 -1.37 -10.21 6.03
N ARG A 41 -0.88 -9.98 4.80
CA ARG A 41 -0.73 -11.05 3.81
C ARG A 41 0.18 -12.16 4.34
N GLY A 42 1.30 -11.83 4.96
CA GLY A 42 2.20 -12.81 5.59
C GLY A 42 1.49 -13.68 6.62
N GLN A 43 0.67 -13.07 7.50
CA GLN A 43 -0.13 -13.81 8.47
C GLN A 43 -1.10 -14.79 7.82
N ILE A 44 -1.80 -14.36 6.76
CA ILE A 44 -2.74 -15.20 6.00
C ILE A 44 -2.00 -16.36 5.30
N VAL A 45 -0.88 -16.08 4.63
CA VAL A 45 -0.05 -17.09 3.96
C VAL A 45 0.40 -18.16 4.96
N VAL A 46 0.85 -17.75 6.15
CA VAL A 46 1.24 -18.68 7.22
C VAL A 46 0.04 -19.54 7.63
N GLY A 47 -1.12 -18.93 7.89
CA GLY A 47 -2.33 -19.66 8.26
C GLY A 47 -2.75 -20.69 7.21
N LEU A 48 -2.75 -20.32 5.92
CA LEU A 48 -3.07 -21.22 4.82
C LEU A 48 -2.09 -22.39 4.72
N ARG A 49 -0.78 -22.13 4.88
CA ARG A 49 0.26 -23.17 4.89
C ARG A 49 0.09 -24.14 6.06
N THR A 50 -0.24 -23.64 7.25
CA THR A 50 -0.54 -24.49 8.42
C THR A 50 -1.73 -25.41 8.17
N LEU A 51 -2.70 -24.97 7.35
CA LEU A 51 -3.84 -25.78 6.91
C LEU A 51 -3.54 -26.70 5.71
N GLY A 52 -2.28 -26.78 5.26
CA GLY A 52 -1.87 -27.58 4.10
C GLY A 52 -2.38 -27.05 2.76
N LYS A 53 -2.75 -25.77 2.67
CA LYS A 53 -3.20 -25.13 1.42
C LYS A 53 -2.01 -24.55 0.65
N GLU A 54 -2.05 -24.71 -0.67
CA GLU A 54 -1.14 -23.99 -1.56
C GLU A 54 -1.48 -22.50 -1.59
N VAL A 55 -0.45 -21.67 -1.70
CA VAL A 55 -0.60 -20.21 -1.71
C VAL A 55 0.11 -19.66 -2.94
N VAL A 56 -0.61 -18.88 -3.74
CA VAL A 56 -0.10 -18.31 -4.99
C VAL A 56 0.81 -17.10 -4.72
N MET A 57 1.92 -17.01 -5.46
CA MET A 57 2.78 -15.82 -5.47
C MET A 57 2.01 -14.64 -6.08
N THR A 58 1.88 -13.54 -5.36
CA THR A 58 1.17 -12.33 -5.84
C THR A 58 2.10 -11.15 -6.01
N ASP A 59 3.42 -11.39 -5.99
CA ASP A 59 4.41 -10.33 -6.12
C ASP A 59 4.43 -9.83 -7.57
N TYR A 60 4.53 -8.52 -7.72
CA TYR A 60 4.38 -7.87 -9.02
C TYR A 60 5.49 -8.25 -10.02
N VAL A 61 6.74 -8.41 -9.57
CA VAL A 61 7.87 -8.73 -10.45
C VAL A 61 7.72 -10.13 -11.07
N PRO A 62 7.49 -11.22 -10.29
CA PRO A 62 7.15 -12.51 -10.87
C PRO A 62 5.93 -12.48 -11.79
N HIS A 63 4.87 -11.76 -11.40
CA HIS A 63 3.67 -11.60 -12.23
C HIS A 63 3.97 -10.91 -13.57
N ARG A 64 4.83 -9.88 -13.58
CA ARG A 64 5.28 -9.20 -14.81
C ARG A 64 6.13 -10.09 -15.71
N ILE A 65 7.02 -10.90 -15.13
CA ILE A 65 7.82 -11.87 -15.88
C ILE A 65 6.88 -12.88 -16.55
N GLN A 66 5.94 -13.45 -15.80
CA GLN A 66 4.98 -14.42 -16.31
C GLN A 66 4.15 -13.87 -17.48
N ILE A 67 3.70 -12.62 -17.42
CA ILE A 67 2.97 -11.98 -18.53
C ILE A 67 3.86 -11.83 -19.78
N THR A 68 5.14 -11.51 -19.58
CA THR A 68 6.07 -11.28 -20.70
C THR A 68 6.46 -12.58 -21.39
N GLU A 69 6.57 -13.69 -20.66
CA GLU A 69 6.90 -15.01 -21.20
C GLU A 69 5.73 -15.70 -21.94
N GLN A 70 4.51 -15.18 -21.79
CA GLN A 70 3.29 -15.71 -22.40
C GLN A 70 2.88 -14.98 -23.70
N GLY A 71 3.60 -13.94 -24.11
CA GLY A 71 3.38 -13.18 -25.34
C GLY A 71 4.42 -13.47 -26.41
#